data_AF-A0A536PKM2-F1
#
_entry.id   AF-A0A536PKM2-F1
#
_cell.length_a   1.000
_cell.length_b   1.000
_cell.length_c   1.000
_cell.angle_alpha   90.00
_cell.angle_beta   90.00
_cell.angle_gamma   90.00
#
_symmetry.space_group_name_H-M   'P 1'
#
loop_
_entity.id
_entity.type
_entity.pdbx_description
1 polymer ?
#
loop_
_entity_poly.entity_id
_entity_poly.type
_entity_poly.pdbx_seq_one_letter_code
_entity_poly.pdbx_strand_id
1 'polypeptide(L)'
;MRRITTAITAAALALSIALGLNAGTAQALTPGYDSAYQFESAFLSLKPADSGTFSVFFANTGSTSWVAGASSQVNLGICAADKVTCNVTSAQASWAVNWLSSTAYATHTKSVVAPGDFSAFTYNVKVPT
;
A
#
# COMPACT_ATOMS: atom_id res chain seq x y z
N MET A 1 33.99 27.50 -8.79
CA MET A 1 32.81 26.91 -9.46
C MET A 1 31.89 26.08 -8.54
N ARG A 2 31.89 26.30 -7.21
CA ARG A 2 31.09 25.51 -6.24
C ARG A 2 29.85 26.24 -5.68
N ARG A 3 29.69 27.53 -6.02
CA ARG A 3 28.55 28.38 -5.61
C ARG A 3 27.40 28.42 -6.63
N ILE A 4 27.67 27.99 -7.87
CA ILE A 4 26.72 28.06 -8.98
C ILE A 4 25.71 26.89 -8.88
N THR A 5 26.15 25.72 -8.43
CA THR A 5 25.31 24.51 -8.31
C THR A 5 24.26 24.61 -7.19
N THR A 6 24.57 25.32 -6.10
CA THR A 6 23.64 25.53 -4.97
C THR A 6 22.54 26.54 -5.29
N ALA A 7 22.82 27.52 -6.16
CA ALA A 7 21.84 28.52 -6.57
C ALA A 7 20.76 27.92 -7.51
N ILE A 8 21.16 26.96 -8.36
CA ILE A 8 20.25 26.30 -9.31
C ILE A 8 19.20 25.45 -8.59
N THR A 9 19.58 24.78 -7.50
CA THR A 9 18.66 23.94 -6.70
C THR A 9 17.64 24.78 -5.92
N ALA A 10 18.05 25.91 -5.34
CA ALA A 10 17.14 26.81 -4.64
C ALA A 10 16.17 27.53 -5.60
N ALA A 11 16.63 27.94 -6.79
CA ALA A 11 15.79 28.57 -7.79
C ALA A 11 14.74 27.61 -8.37
N ALA A 12 15.10 26.34 -8.59
CA ALA A 12 14.14 25.33 -9.06
C ALA A 12 13.05 25.01 -8.03
N LEU A 13 13.39 25.00 -6.74
CA LEU A 13 12.42 24.79 -5.65
C LEU A 13 11.50 26.01 -5.47
N ALA A 14 12.05 27.23 -5.53
CA ALA A 14 11.25 28.45 -5.44
C ALA A 14 10.33 28.64 -6.67
N LEU A 15 10.79 28.26 -7.86
CA LEU A 15 10.01 28.33 -9.08
C LEU A 15 8.88 27.28 -9.11
N SER A 16 9.09 26.09 -8.54
CA SER A 16 8.03 25.08 -8.44
C SER A 16 6.92 25.47 -7.47
N ILE A 17 7.24 26.19 -6.39
CA ILE A 17 6.26 26.79 -5.48
C ILE A 17 5.52 27.95 -6.16
N ALA A 18 6.23 28.84 -6.86
CA ALA A 18 5.66 30.00 -7.53
C ALA A 18 4.77 29.65 -8.74
N LEU A 19 5.06 28.54 -9.43
CA LEU A 19 4.27 28.06 -10.56
C LEU A 19 3.03 27.26 -10.14
N GLY A 20 2.79 27.06 -8.83
CA GLY A 20 1.69 26.22 -8.37
C GLY A 20 1.71 24.82 -9.00
N LEU A 21 2.92 24.32 -9.31
CA LEU A 21 3.13 22.95 -9.78
C LEU A 21 2.88 22.02 -8.59
N ASN A 22 1.61 21.89 -8.22
CA ASN A 22 1.12 20.77 -7.45
C ASN A 22 1.40 19.55 -8.33
N ALA A 23 2.50 18.85 -8.05
CA ALA A 23 2.51 17.42 -8.32
C ALA A 23 1.29 16.89 -7.56
N GLY A 24 0.19 16.67 -8.29
CA GLY A 24 -1.08 16.29 -7.69
C GLY A 24 -0.82 15.16 -6.71
N THR A 25 -1.27 15.30 -5.47
CA THR A 25 -1.26 14.16 -4.56
C THR A 25 -2.07 13.07 -5.25
N ALA A 26 -1.53 11.84 -5.30
CA ALA A 26 -2.26 10.73 -5.86
C ALA A 26 -3.60 10.63 -5.10
N GLN A 27 -4.70 10.96 -5.78
CA GLN A 27 -6.02 10.86 -5.18
C GLN A 27 -6.49 9.43 -5.37
N ALA A 28 -7.10 8.86 -4.33
CA ALA A 28 -7.73 7.57 -4.47
C ALA A 28 -8.76 7.61 -5.60
N LEU A 29 -8.85 6.50 -6.35
CA LEU A 29 -9.80 6.35 -7.45
C LEU A 29 -11.26 6.50 -6.99
N THR A 30 -11.55 6.23 -5.71
CA THR A 30 -12.90 6.31 -5.13
C THR A 30 -12.97 7.43 -4.10
N PRO A 31 -13.87 8.41 -4.24
CA PRO A 31 -14.04 9.49 -3.28
C PRO A 31 -14.25 8.98 -1.85
N GLY A 32 -13.60 9.63 -0.89
CA GLY A 32 -13.74 9.33 0.53
C GLY A 32 -12.88 8.19 1.06
N TYR A 33 -12.19 7.44 0.19
CA TYR A 33 -11.16 6.50 0.58
C TYR A 33 -9.80 7.13 0.35
N ASP A 34 -8.85 6.88 1.25
CA ASP A 34 -7.44 7.15 1.03
C ASP A 34 -6.63 6.38 2.09
N SER A 35 -5.37 6.09 1.80
CA SER A 35 -4.51 5.35 2.72
C SER A 35 -3.07 5.81 2.72
N ALA A 36 -2.42 5.75 3.88
CA ALA A 36 -0.99 6.01 4.01
C ALA A 36 -0.26 4.80 4.61
N TYR A 37 0.77 4.31 3.91
CA TYR A 37 1.67 3.29 4.43
C TYR A 37 2.31 3.76 5.74
N GLN A 38 2.37 2.86 6.73
CA GLN A 38 3.00 3.13 8.02
C GLN A 38 4.31 2.36 8.15
N PHE A 39 4.23 1.03 8.14
CA PHE A 39 5.35 0.11 8.25
C PHE A 39 4.90 -1.30 7.85
N GLU A 40 5.84 -2.23 7.75
CA GLU A 40 5.59 -3.64 7.45
C GLU A 40 6.44 -4.57 8.31
N SER A 41 6.10 -5.86 8.33
CA SER A 41 6.88 -6.90 8.98
C SER A 41 8.27 -7.03 8.35
N ALA A 42 9.17 -7.74 9.03
CA ALA A 42 10.45 -8.10 8.42
C ALA A 42 10.28 -8.91 7.13
N PHE A 43 11.19 -8.70 6.17
CA PHE A 43 11.30 -9.58 5.01
C PHE A 43 11.84 -10.94 5.42
N LEU A 44 11.29 -12.01 4.84
CA LEU A 44 11.67 -13.38 5.16
C LEU A 44 12.45 -14.00 3.99
N SER A 45 13.47 -14.79 4.32
CA SER A 45 14.12 -15.70 3.36
C SER A 45 13.55 -17.10 3.58
N LEU A 46 12.75 -17.58 2.65
CA LEU A 46 12.02 -18.85 2.75
C LEU A 46 12.57 -19.88 1.75
N LYS A 47 12.73 -21.13 2.19
CA LYS A 47 13.09 -22.29 1.36
C LYS A 47 11.83 -22.99 0.84
N PRO A 48 11.95 -23.90 -0.14
CA PRO A 48 10.84 -24.78 -0.53
C PRO A 48 10.19 -25.45 0.68
N ALA A 49 8.85 -25.53 0.67
CA ALA A 49 8.00 -25.98 1.78
C ALA A 49 7.92 -25.09 3.04
N ASP A 50 8.73 -24.04 3.17
CA ASP A 50 8.63 -23.13 4.31
C ASP A 50 7.32 -22.33 4.27
N SER A 51 6.83 -21.96 5.45
CA SER A 51 5.71 -21.04 5.63
C SER A 51 6.18 -19.71 6.20
N GLY A 52 5.51 -18.64 5.82
CA GLY A 52 5.79 -17.30 6.30
C GLY A 52 4.51 -16.50 6.49
N THR A 53 4.58 -15.50 7.36
CA THR A 53 3.51 -14.54 7.60
C THR A 53 4.05 -13.14 7.35
N PHE A 54 3.34 -12.38 6.53
CA PHE A 54 3.64 -10.98 6.27
C PHE A 54 2.51 -10.11 6.80
N SER A 55 2.87 -8.93 7.30
CA SER A 55 1.92 -7.90 7.71
C SER A 55 2.36 -6.56 7.18
N VAL A 56 1.43 -5.79 6.63
CA VAL A 56 1.63 -4.39 6.26
C VAL A 56 0.58 -3.53 6.97
N PHE A 57 0.95 -2.34 7.39
CA PHE A 57 0.11 -1.44 8.16
C PHE A 57 -0.19 -0.19 7.33
N PHE A 58 -1.48 0.09 7.14
CA PHE A 58 -1.94 1.30 6.47
C PHE A 58 -2.87 2.09 7.41
N ALA A 59 -2.67 3.40 7.44
CA ALA A 59 -3.58 4.35 8.07
C ALA A 59 -4.69 4.74 7.09
N ASN A 60 -5.89 4.93 7.61
CA ASN A 60 -7.02 5.49 6.89
C ASN A 60 -6.89 7.02 6.89
N THR A 61 -6.42 7.59 5.78
CA THR A 61 -6.33 9.04 5.57
C THR A 61 -7.56 9.60 4.85
N GLY A 62 -8.50 8.72 4.47
CA GLY A 62 -9.77 9.09 3.88
C GLY A 62 -10.79 9.58 4.90
N SER A 63 -12.00 9.87 4.43
CA SER A 63 -13.14 10.25 5.28
C SER A 63 -14.10 9.09 5.57
N THR A 64 -13.96 7.97 4.87
CA THR A 64 -14.81 6.77 5.01
C THR A 64 -14.16 5.75 5.94
N SER A 65 -14.90 5.30 6.96
CA SER A 65 -14.43 4.21 7.84
C SER A 65 -14.40 2.87 7.09
N TRP A 66 -13.30 2.13 7.24
CA TRP A 66 -13.19 0.78 6.70
C TRP A 66 -13.84 -0.20 7.66
N VAL A 67 -14.89 -0.89 7.24
CA VAL A 67 -15.65 -1.80 8.09
C VAL A 67 -15.59 -3.20 7.50
N ALA A 68 -15.02 -4.14 8.25
CA ALA A 68 -14.84 -5.52 7.80
C ALA A 68 -16.21 -6.19 7.59
N GLY A 69 -16.38 -6.88 6.47
CA GLY A 69 -17.61 -7.52 6.03
C GLY A 69 -18.66 -6.56 5.44
N ALA A 70 -18.43 -5.24 5.46
CA ALA A 70 -19.34 -4.25 4.89
C ALA A 70 -18.91 -3.82 3.49
N SER A 71 -19.75 -3.02 2.82
CA SER A 71 -19.43 -2.43 1.52
C SER A 71 -18.26 -1.43 1.56
N SER A 72 -17.88 -0.94 2.74
CA SER A 72 -16.72 -0.06 2.93
C SER A 72 -15.44 -0.80 3.31
N GLN A 73 -15.43 -2.14 3.29
CA GLN A 73 -14.23 -2.93 3.56
C GLN A 73 -13.12 -2.57 2.56
N VAL A 74 -11.92 -2.34 3.08
CA VAL A 74 -10.70 -2.18 2.27
C VAL A 74 -9.88 -3.46 2.34
N ASN A 75 -9.29 -3.84 1.21
CA ASN A 75 -8.47 -5.03 1.07
C ASN A 75 -7.06 -4.67 0.59
N LEU A 76 -6.07 -5.44 1.02
CA LEU A 76 -4.73 -5.39 0.46
C LEU A 76 -4.75 -6.06 -0.92
N GLY A 77 -4.94 -5.23 -1.95
CA GLY A 77 -4.98 -5.65 -3.35
C GLY A 77 -3.61 -6.08 -3.88
N ILE A 78 -3.65 -6.92 -4.91
CA ILE A 78 -2.46 -7.39 -5.63
C ILE A 78 -2.23 -6.49 -6.84
N CYS A 79 -1.00 -5.99 -6.97
CA CYS A 79 -0.56 -5.21 -8.11
C CYS A 79 0.57 -5.90 -8.85
N ALA A 80 0.68 -5.61 -10.15
CA ALA A 80 1.75 -6.07 -11.00
C ALA A 80 3.10 -5.48 -10.54
N ALA A 81 4.19 -5.93 -11.19
CA ALA A 81 5.54 -5.49 -10.86
C ALA A 81 5.73 -3.97 -10.99
N ASP A 82 4.97 -3.32 -11.87
CA ASP A 82 4.97 -1.86 -12.09
C ASP A 82 4.39 -1.04 -10.92
N LYS A 83 3.78 -1.70 -9.93
CA LYS A 83 3.15 -1.12 -8.74
C LYS A 83 2.00 -0.15 -8.99
N VAL A 84 1.54 0.00 -10.24
CA VAL A 84 0.44 0.90 -10.62
C VAL A 84 -0.72 0.14 -11.25
N THR A 85 -0.46 -1.02 -11.84
CA THR A 85 -1.50 -1.91 -12.39
C THR A 85 -1.97 -2.86 -11.29
N CYS A 86 -3.09 -2.52 -10.63
CA CYS A 86 -3.64 -3.25 -9.50
C CYS A 86 -4.89 -4.07 -9.85
N ASN A 87 -5.37 -4.87 -8.89
CA ASN A 87 -6.48 -5.82 -9.04
C ASN A 87 -6.19 -6.90 -10.10
N VAL A 88 -4.96 -7.41 -10.10
CA VAL A 88 -4.50 -8.48 -10.99
C VAL A 88 -4.32 -9.79 -10.21
N THR A 89 -4.38 -10.92 -10.90
CA THR A 89 -4.07 -12.22 -10.29
C THR A 89 -2.60 -12.26 -9.86
N SER A 90 -2.33 -12.78 -8.67
CA SER A 90 -0.95 -12.93 -8.19
C SER A 90 -0.12 -13.85 -9.07
N ALA A 91 1.08 -13.39 -9.44
CA ALA A 91 2.10 -14.26 -10.04
C ALA A 91 2.59 -15.36 -9.07
N GLN A 92 2.34 -15.20 -7.76
CA GLN A 92 2.71 -16.15 -6.71
C GLN A 92 1.46 -16.86 -6.15
N ALA A 93 0.41 -17.06 -6.95
CA ALA A 93 -0.83 -17.69 -6.48
C ALA A 93 -0.63 -19.09 -5.87
N SER A 94 0.37 -19.85 -6.33
CA SER A 94 0.72 -21.16 -5.75
C SER A 94 1.24 -21.09 -4.32
N TRP A 95 1.59 -19.90 -3.83
CA TRP A 95 2.06 -19.67 -2.46
C TRP A 95 0.92 -19.36 -1.50
N ALA A 96 -0.30 -19.17 -2.00
CA ALA A 96 -1.40 -18.64 -1.22
C ALA A 96 -1.82 -19.59 -0.10
N VAL A 97 -1.88 -19.07 1.13
CA VAL A 97 -2.48 -19.76 2.28
C VAL A 97 -3.64 -18.90 2.77
N ASN A 98 -4.87 -19.29 2.40
CA ASN A 98 -6.11 -18.62 2.77
C ASN A 98 -6.13 -17.12 2.42
N TRP A 99 -5.57 -16.73 1.28
CA TRP A 99 -5.74 -15.35 0.80
C TRP A 99 -7.21 -15.05 0.52
N LEU A 100 -7.59 -13.78 0.66
CA LEU A 100 -8.97 -13.36 0.51
C LEU A 100 -9.53 -13.67 -0.89
N SER A 101 -8.71 -13.55 -1.93
CA SER A 101 -9.05 -13.96 -3.30
C SER A 101 -7.78 -14.11 -4.16
N SER A 102 -7.94 -14.37 -5.46
CA SER A 102 -6.82 -14.35 -6.42
C SER A 102 -6.22 -12.96 -6.65
N THR A 103 -6.93 -11.88 -6.31
CA THR A 103 -6.51 -10.48 -6.53
C THR A 103 -6.35 -9.66 -5.24
N ALA A 104 -6.55 -10.27 -4.07
CA ALA A 104 -6.37 -9.63 -2.77
C ALA A 104 -5.79 -10.60 -1.73
N TYR A 105 -4.75 -10.16 -1.02
CA TYR A 105 -4.07 -10.98 -0.01
C TYR A 105 -4.92 -11.14 1.26
N ALA A 106 -5.40 -10.03 1.82
CA ALA A 106 -6.14 -9.99 3.09
C ALA A 106 -6.99 -8.71 3.20
N THR A 107 -7.84 -8.65 4.21
CA THR A 107 -8.45 -7.40 4.70
C THR A 107 -7.79 -6.95 6.00
N HIS A 108 -8.16 -5.77 6.49
CA HIS A 108 -7.66 -5.21 7.73
C HIS A 108 -8.10 -6.05 8.95
N THR A 109 -7.25 -6.15 9.97
CA THR A 109 -7.50 -7.00 11.16
C THR A 109 -8.47 -6.39 12.18
N LYS A 110 -8.61 -5.07 12.25
CA LYS A 110 -9.65 -4.41 13.06
C LYS A 110 -11.03 -4.59 12.42
N SER A 111 -12.10 -4.68 13.22
CA SER A 111 -13.47 -4.69 12.70
C SER A 111 -13.86 -3.36 12.04
N VAL A 112 -13.35 -2.25 12.58
CA VAL A 112 -13.53 -0.89 12.05
C VAL A 112 -12.20 -0.13 12.10
N VAL A 113 -11.85 0.54 11.01
CA VAL A 113 -10.72 1.48 10.93
C VAL A 113 -11.27 2.87 10.57
N ALA A 114 -11.43 3.72 11.59
CA ALA A 114 -11.92 5.08 11.41
C ALA A 114 -10.88 5.98 10.71
N PRO A 115 -11.30 7.10 10.10
CA PRO A 115 -10.38 8.15 9.65
C PRO A 115 -9.37 8.54 10.75
N GLY A 116 -8.08 8.56 10.41
CA GLY A 116 -6.98 8.83 11.32
C GLY A 116 -6.47 7.62 12.12
N ASP A 117 -7.16 6.47 12.05
CA ASP A 117 -6.68 5.20 12.63
C ASP A 117 -5.93 4.36 11.59
N PHE A 118 -5.25 3.30 12.04
CA PHE A 118 -4.55 2.35 11.16
C PHE A 118 -4.79 0.90 11.57
N SER A 119 -4.58 -0.02 10.62
CA SER A 119 -4.70 -1.46 10.87
C SER A 119 -3.68 -2.25 10.08
N ALA A 120 -3.34 -3.43 10.60
CA ALA A 120 -2.57 -4.42 9.88
C ALA A 120 -3.44 -5.10 8.81
N PHE A 121 -2.78 -5.53 7.73
CA PHE A 121 -3.25 -6.47 6.73
C PHE A 121 -2.27 -7.64 6.73
N THR A 122 -2.69 -8.78 7.23
CA THR A 122 -1.82 -9.94 7.48
C THR A 122 -2.19 -11.08 6.56
N TYR A 123 -1.21 -11.63 5.84
CA TYR A 123 -1.39 -12.75 4.94
C TYR A 123 -0.28 -13.79 5.10
N ASN A 124 -0.65 -15.04 4.84
CA ASN A 124 0.24 -16.18 5.00
C ASN A 124 0.65 -16.73 3.64
N VAL A 125 1.86 -17.25 3.57
CA VAL A 125 2.40 -17.89 2.37
C VAL A 125 2.99 -19.24 2.72
N LYS A 126 3.01 -20.15 1.73
CA LYS A 126 3.80 -21.37 1.78
C LYS A 126 4.54 -21.56 0.46
N VAL A 127 5.85 -21.70 0.52
CA VAL A 127 6.66 -21.92 -0.68
C VAL A 127 6.36 -23.32 -1.23
N PRO A 128 6.04 -23.47 -2.53
CA PRO A 128 5.90 -24.78 -3.15
C PRO A 128 7.17 -25.63 -3.04
N THR A 129 7.00 -26.95 -3.08
CA THR A 129 8.09 -27.93 -3.17
C THR A 129 8.68 -28.00 -4.56
#